data_AF-A0A536Z6N7-F1
#
_entry.id   AF-A0A536Z6N7-F1
#
_cell.length_a   1.000
_cell.length_b   1.000
_cell.length_c   1.000
_cell.angle_alpha   90.00
_cell.angle_beta   90.00
_cell.angle_gamma   90.00
#
_symmetry.space_group_name_H-M   'P 1'
#
loop_
_entity.id
_entity.type
_entity.pdbx_description
1 polymer ?
#
loop_
_entity_poly.entity_id
_entity_poly.type
_entity_poly.pdbx_seq_one_letter_code
_entity_poly.pdbx_strand_id
1 'polypeptide(L)'
;PANVNRVKLYKDDVPLFSRFQIEHQIETAYARQVPLPAGGAIVIDHTEAMVSVDVNSARATKAGDIETTAFQTNLEAAEEIARQLRLRDLGGLIVIDFIDMESAKNQREVENRLKDALKYDRARVQLGKISRFGLMELSRQRLRPA
;
A
#
# COMPACT_ATOMS: atom_id res chain seq x y z
N PRO A 1 -34.38 4.43 -8.25
CA PRO A 1 -32.91 4.27 -8.09
C PRO A 1 -32.30 3.49 -9.26
N ALA A 2 -31.31 4.05 -9.96
CA ALA A 2 -30.82 3.51 -11.26
C ALA A 2 -30.08 2.14 -11.19
N ASN A 3 -29.68 1.70 -9.99
CA ASN A 3 -28.85 0.49 -9.81
C ASN A 3 -29.63 -0.73 -9.30
N VAL A 4 -30.96 -0.67 -9.19
CA VAL A 4 -31.76 -1.78 -8.63
C VAL A 4 -31.51 -3.10 -9.37
N ASN A 5 -31.37 -3.05 -10.70
CA ASN A 5 -31.12 -4.24 -11.53
C ASN A 5 -29.73 -4.88 -11.36
N ARG A 6 -28.80 -4.21 -10.66
CA ARG A 6 -27.46 -4.72 -10.37
C ARG A 6 -27.41 -5.52 -9.06
N VAL A 7 -28.42 -5.40 -8.21
CA VAL A 7 -28.48 -6.10 -6.91
C VAL A 7 -29.03 -7.50 -7.14
N LYS A 8 -28.25 -8.52 -6.76
CA LYS A 8 -28.64 -9.93 -6.87
C LYS A 8 -28.46 -10.61 -5.52
N LEU A 9 -29.47 -11.36 -5.08
CA LEU A 9 -29.35 -12.22 -3.91
C LEU A 9 -28.46 -13.42 -4.26
N TYR A 10 -27.38 -13.59 -3.50
CA TYR A 10 -26.52 -14.76 -3.60
C TYR A 10 -27.19 -15.97 -2.94
N LYS A 11 -27.19 -17.13 -3.61
CA LYS A 11 -27.93 -18.33 -3.19
C LYS A 11 -27.12 -19.62 -3.23
N ASP A 12 -25.83 -19.55 -3.60
CA ASP A 12 -24.99 -20.75 -3.65
C ASP A 12 -24.59 -21.16 -2.22
N ASP A 13 -24.37 -22.46 -2.02
CA ASP A 13 -23.98 -23.02 -0.72
C ASP A 13 -22.55 -22.64 -0.30
N VAL A 14 -21.68 -22.34 -1.27
CA VAL A 14 -20.32 -21.88 -1.02
C VAL A 14 -20.36 -20.43 -0.55
N PRO A 15 -19.67 -20.02 0.53
CA PRO A 15 -19.64 -18.62 0.95
C PRO A 15 -19.22 -17.66 -0.17
N LEU A 16 -19.88 -16.50 -0.25
CA LEU A 16 -19.72 -15.53 -1.34
C LEU A 16 -18.24 -15.15 -1.59
N PHE A 17 -17.50 -14.81 -0.53
CA PHE A 17 -16.11 -14.37 -0.65
C PHE A 17 -15.16 -15.49 -1.05
N SER A 18 -15.40 -16.70 -0.54
CA SER A 18 -14.68 -17.90 -0.94
C SER A 18 -14.91 -18.23 -2.41
N ARG A 19 -16.17 -18.09 -2.89
CA ARG A 19 -16.52 -18.29 -4.31
C ARG A 19 -15.75 -17.35 -5.25
N PHE A 20 -15.52 -16.11 -4.83
CA PHE A 20 -14.73 -15.11 -5.57
C PHE A 20 -13.23 -15.11 -5.23
N GLN A 21 -12.78 -16.04 -4.38
CA GLN A 21 -11.37 -16.18 -3.97
C GLN A 21 -10.77 -14.91 -3.35
N ILE A 22 -11.58 -14.14 -2.61
CA ILE A 22 -11.13 -12.91 -1.95
C ILE A 22 -10.89 -13.08 -0.43
N GLU A 23 -11.22 -14.24 0.14
CA GLU A 23 -11.05 -14.53 1.58
C GLU A 23 -9.61 -14.23 2.05
N HIS A 24 -8.61 -14.74 1.32
CA HIS A 24 -7.21 -14.52 1.64
C HIS A 24 -6.81 -13.03 1.54
N GLN A 25 -7.40 -12.29 0.60
CA GLN A 25 -7.15 -10.84 0.49
C GLN A 25 -7.75 -10.07 1.68
N ILE A 26 -8.83 -10.57 2.28
CA ILE A 26 -9.42 -10.01 3.49
C ILE A 26 -8.51 -10.31 4.70
N GLU A 27 -8.04 -11.55 4.83
CA GLU A 27 -7.12 -11.94 5.91
C GLU A 27 -5.82 -11.12 5.90
N THR A 28 -5.22 -10.93 4.72
CA THR A 28 -4.00 -10.11 4.57
C THR A 28 -4.21 -8.64 4.90
N ALA A 29 -5.44 -8.12 4.85
CA ALA A 29 -5.74 -6.77 5.31
C ALA A 29 -5.57 -6.61 6.83
N TYR A 30 -5.56 -7.71 7.61
CA TYR A 30 -5.28 -7.66 9.04
C TYR A 30 -3.85 -8.07 9.40
N ALA A 31 -3.08 -8.58 8.44
CA ALA A 31 -1.71 -9.01 8.68
C ALA A 31 -0.79 -7.80 8.91
N ARG A 32 0.15 -7.90 9.85
CA ARG A 32 1.17 -6.86 10.06
C ARG A 32 2.10 -6.70 8.84
N GLN A 33 2.45 -7.83 8.20
CA GLN A 33 3.32 -7.89 7.04
C GLN A 33 2.52 -8.30 5.81
N VAL A 34 2.78 -7.64 4.67
CA VAL A 34 2.13 -7.93 3.39
C VAL A 34 3.21 -8.22 2.34
N PRO A 35 3.20 -9.42 1.73
CA PRO A 35 4.20 -9.79 0.73
C PRO A 35 4.00 -8.99 -0.57
N LEU A 36 5.11 -8.68 -1.24
CA LEU A 36 5.16 -8.06 -2.55
C LEU A 36 5.44 -9.11 -3.65
N PRO A 37 5.01 -8.88 -4.90
CA PRO A 37 5.18 -9.82 -6.01
C PRO A 37 6.62 -10.33 -6.22
N ALA A 38 7.62 -9.45 -6.12
CA ALA A 38 9.03 -9.82 -6.28
C ALA A 38 9.66 -10.49 -5.05
N GLY A 39 8.88 -10.81 -4.01
CA GLY A 39 9.34 -11.47 -2.79
C GLY A 39 9.80 -10.53 -1.68
N GLY A 40 9.69 -9.21 -1.88
CA GLY A 40 9.78 -8.23 -0.80
C GLY A 40 8.53 -8.25 0.09
N ALA A 41 8.43 -7.30 1.01
CA ALA A 41 7.24 -7.10 1.83
C ALA A 41 7.14 -5.67 2.35
N ILE A 42 5.92 -5.21 2.59
CA ILE A 42 5.68 -4.03 3.42
C ILE A 42 5.25 -4.46 4.83
N VAL A 43 5.70 -3.73 5.84
CA VAL A 43 5.33 -3.93 7.25
C VAL A 43 4.58 -2.69 7.71
N ILE A 44 3.39 -2.87 8.30
CA ILE A 44 2.51 -1.78 8.71
C ILE A 44 2.36 -1.82 10.21
N ASP A 45 2.80 -0.75 10.89
CA ASP A 45 2.74 -0.61 12.35
C ASP A 45 1.91 0.61 12.75
N HIS A 46 1.06 0.41 13.76
CA HIS A 46 0.23 1.46 14.33
C HIS A 46 0.91 2.03 15.58
N THR A 47 1.00 3.35 15.65
CA THR A 47 1.45 4.08 16.83
C THR A 47 0.34 4.98 17.35
N GLU A 48 0.59 5.69 18.46
CA GLU A 48 -0.36 6.63 19.04
C GLU A 48 -0.75 7.75 18.07
N ALA A 49 0.23 8.32 17.35
CA ALA A 49 0.02 9.51 16.52
C ALA A 49 -0.07 9.21 15.02
N MET A 50 0.54 8.11 14.56
CA MET A 50 0.70 7.82 13.13
C MET A 50 0.75 6.33 12.82
N VAL A 51 0.63 6.00 11.54
CA VAL A 51 0.93 4.68 11.01
C VAL A 51 2.30 4.74 10.33
N SER A 52 3.21 3.84 10.71
CA SER A 52 4.50 3.67 10.04
C SER A 52 4.43 2.50 9.08
N VAL A 53 5.03 2.65 7.91
CA VAL A 53 5.16 1.60 6.91
C VAL A 53 6.63 1.44 6.55
N ASP A 54 7.14 0.22 6.63
CA ASP A 54 8.53 -0.13 6.30
C ASP A 54 8.57 -1.06 5.08
N VAL A 55 9.54 -0.87 4.19
CA VAL A 55 9.67 -1.63 2.93
C VAL A 55 10.92 -2.52 2.97
N ASN A 56 10.70 -3.83 2.89
CA ASN A 56 11.76 -4.83 2.88
C ASN A 56 11.89 -5.46 1.49
N SER A 57 13.10 -5.53 0.95
CA SER A 57 13.39 -6.25 -0.30
C SER A 57 13.57 -7.76 -0.07
N ALA A 58 13.38 -8.53 -1.12
CA ALA A 58 13.85 -9.91 -1.15
C ALA A 58 15.39 -9.94 -1.06
N ARG A 59 15.95 -11.00 -0.47
CA ARG A 59 17.39 -11.15 -0.28
C ARG A 59 18.11 -11.19 -1.66
N ALA A 60 18.74 -10.09 -2.06
CA ALA A 60 19.50 -10.01 -3.31
C ALA A 60 20.87 -10.68 -3.18
N THR A 61 21.25 -11.53 -4.14
CA THR A 61 22.51 -12.32 -4.09
C THR A 61 23.69 -11.68 -4.84
N LYS A 62 23.51 -10.53 -5.52
CA LYS A 62 24.56 -9.88 -6.32
C LYS A 62 24.54 -8.34 -6.17
N ALA A 63 25.71 -7.73 -5.95
CA ALA A 63 25.84 -6.31 -5.61
C ALA A 63 25.44 -5.30 -6.70
N GLY A 64 25.61 -5.64 -7.98
CA GLY A 64 25.22 -4.77 -9.10
C GLY A 64 23.70 -4.65 -9.32
N ASP A 65 22.92 -5.48 -8.62
CA ASP A 65 21.46 -5.54 -8.73
C ASP A 65 20.75 -4.80 -7.58
N ILE A 66 21.50 -4.24 -6.62
CA ILE A 66 20.91 -3.71 -5.38
C ILE A 66 20.07 -2.46 -5.64
N GLU A 67 20.60 -1.46 -6.37
CA GLU A 67 19.85 -0.23 -6.66
C GLU A 67 18.61 -0.52 -7.52
N THR A 68 18.74 -1.40 -8.51
CA THR A 68 17.63 -1.80 -9.38
C THR A 68 16.57 -2.56 -8.59
N THR A 69 16.98 -3.49 -7.73
CA THR A 69 16.09 -4.24 -6.84
C THR A 69 15.38 -3.32 -5.85
N ALA A 70 16.09 -2.37 -5.23
CA ALA A 70 15.53 -1.38 -4.33
C ALA A 70 14.46 -0.54 -5.03
N PHE A 71 14.78 -0.04 -6.22
CA PHE A 71 13.85 0.75 -7.02
C PHE A 71 12.59 -0.04 -7.40
N GLN A 72 12.74 -1.27 -7.93
CA GLN A 72 11.59 -2.11 -8.28
C GLN A 72 10.74 -2.47 -7.06
N THR A 73 11.37 -2.82 -5.94
CA THR A 73 10.67 -3.12 -4.69
C THR A 73 9.87 -1.91 -4.21
N ASN A 74 10.43 -0.70 -4.26
CA ASN A 74 9.73 0.52 -3.87
C ASN A 74 8.53 0.84 -4.80
N LEU A 75 8.62 0.53 -6.10
CA LEU A 75 7.49 0.68 -7.02
C LEU A 75 6.33 -0.26 -6.68
N GLU A 76 6.63 -1.53 -6.39
CA GLU A 76 5.63 -2.51 -5.93
C GLU A 76 5.03 -2.09 -4.59
N ALA A 77 5.87 -1.66 -3.66
CA ALA A 77 5.45 -1.17 -2.35
C ALA A 77 4.51 0.03 -2.48
N ALA A 78 4.79 0.99 -3.36
CA ALA A 78 3.93 2.16 -3.56
C ALA A 78 2.49 1.77 -3.98
N GLU A 79 2.33 0.79 -4.86
CA GLU A 79 1.00 0.29 -5.25
C GLU A 79 0.31 -0.44 -4.11
N GLU A 80 1.04 -1.31 -3.42
CA GLU A 80 0.49 -2.13 -2.35
C GLU A 80 0.10 -1.29 -1.13
N ILE A 81 0.90 -0.28 -0.78
CA ILE A 81 0.57 0.69 0.27
C ILE A 81 -0.73 1.41 -0.06
N ALA A 82 -0.89 1.93 -1.28
CA ALA A 82 -2.13 2.59 -1.69
C ALA A 82 -3.34 1.66 -1.60
N ARG A 83 -3.16 0.37 -1.94
CA ARG A 83 -4.21 -0.65 -1.79
C ARG A 83 -4.55 -0.89 -0.32
N GLN A 84 -3.55 -1.07 0.55
CA GLN A 84 -3.73 -1.34 1.97
C GLN A 84 -4.37 -0.17 2.72
N LEU A 85 -4.00 1.09 2.40
CA LEU A 85 -4.63 2.28 2.97
C LEU A 85 -6.16 2.26 2.77
N ARG A 86 -6.63 1.80 1.61
CA ARG A 86 -8.07 1.67 1.31
C ARG A 86 -8.70 0.47 2.00
N LEU A 87 -8.06 -0.70 1.94
CA LEU A 87 -8.63 -1.94 2.50
C LEU A 87 -8.75 -1.90 4.02
N ARG A 88 -7.78 -1.26 4.68
CA ARG A 88 -7.73 -1.12 6.14
C ARG A 88 -8.37 0.17 6.66
N ASP A 89 -8.84 1.03 5.75
CA ASP A 89 -9.33 2.37 6.03
C ASP A 89 -8.39 3.20 6.93
N LEU A 90 -7.07 3.13 6.67
CA LEU A 90 -6.06 3.84 7.45
C LEU A 90 -6.18 5.34 7.22
N GLY A 91 -6.24 6.12 8.28
CA GLY A 91 -6.35 7.58 8.18
C GLY A 91 -5.68 8.31 9.33
N GLY A 92 -5.33 9.56 9.09
CA GLY A 92 -4.41 10.34 9.92
C GLY A 92 -3.08 10.53 9.21
N LEU A 93 -2.01 10.65 9.99
CA LEU A 93 -0.63 10.76 9.51
C LEU A 93 -0.07 9.35 9.23
N ILE A 94 0.49 9.16 8.04
CA ILE A 94 1.18 7.95 7.63
C ILE A 94 2.60 8.32 7.18
N VAL A 95 3.58 7.55 7.63
CA VAL A 95 4.99 7.70 7.27
C VAL A 95 5.47 6.42 6.61
N ILE A 96 6.09 6.54 5.46
CA ILE A 96 6.62 5.42 4.67
C ILE A 96 8.14 5.52 4.64
N ASP A 97 8.80 4.47 5.08
CA ASP A 97 10.25 4.27 4.99
C ASP A 97 10.53 3.39 3.76
N PHE A 98 10.80 4.05 2.63
CA PHE A 98 11.21 3.35 1.40
C PHE A 98 12.67 2.94 1.49
N ILE A 99 13.05 1.91 0.74
CA ILE A 99 14.46 1.52 0.62
C ILE A 99 15.23 2.70 0.02
N ASP A 100 16.38 3.03 0.59
CA ASP A 100 17.23 4.13 0.13
C ASP A 100 17.54 4.03 -1.37
N MET A 101 17.40 5.17 -2.06
CA MET A 101 17.71 5.32 -3.48
C MET A 101 18.62 6.53 -3.67
N GLU A 102 19.77 6.35 -4.31
CA GLU A 102 20.69 7.45 -4.62
C GLU A 102 20.15 8.34 -5.76
N SER A 103 19.50 7.72 -6.74
CA SER A 103 18.92 8.41 -7.88
C SER A 103 17.66 9.21 -7.49
N ALA A 104 17.77 10.54 -7.53
CA ALA A 104 16.63 11.45 -7.39
C ALA A 104 15.55 11.24 -8.47
N LYS A 105 15.91 10.67 -9.62
CA LYS A 105 14.94 10.27 -10.66
C LYS A 105 14.08 9.11 -10.15
N ASN A 106 14.71 8.10 -9.54
CA ASN A 106 14.02 6.92 -9.01
C ASN A 106 13.08 7.32 -7.86
N GLN A 107 13.55 8.19 -6.96
CA GLN A 107 12.72 8.76 -5.88
C GLN A 107 11.43 9.41 -6.43
N ARG A 108 11.55 10.29 -7.44
CA ARG A 108 10.39 10.94 -8.08
C ARG A 108 9.45 9.95 -8.75
N GLU A 109 9.99 8.87 -9.32
CA GLU A 109 9.17 7.86 -9.98
C GLU A 109 8.36 7.03 -8.96
N VAL A 110 8.94 6.71 -7.80
CA VAL A 110 8.22 6.11 -6.67
C VAL A 110 7.15 7.04 -6.12
N GLU A 111 7.46 8.32 -5.91
CA GLU A 111 6.48 9.34 -5.49
C GLU A 111 5.29 9.42 -6.46
N ASN A 112 5.58 9.44 -7.77
CA ASN A 112 4.55 9.48 -8.82
C ASN A 112 3.73 8.19 -8.86
N ARG A 113 4.35 7.03 -8.70
CA ARG A 113 3.65 5.74 -8.63
C ARG A 113 2.66 5.71 -7.47
N LEU A 114 3.08 6.15 -6.28
CA LEU A 114 2.20 6.21 -5.11
C LEU A 114 1.05 7.19 -5.34
N LYS A 115 1.35 8.38 -5.88
CA LYS A 115 0.33 9.39 -6.22
C LYS A 115 -0.70 8.85 -7.21
N ASP A 116 -0.25 8.15 -8.25
CA ASP A 116 -1.13 7.55 -9.26
C ASP A 116 -2.01 6.44 -8.68
N ALA A 117 -1.45 5.57 -7.85
CA ALA A 117 -2.18 4.50 -7.18
C ALA A 117 -3.25 5.02 -6.19
N LEU A 118 -3.04 6.22 -5.64
CA LEU A 118 -3.98 6.90 -4.72
C LEU A 118 -5.06 7.72 -5.43
N LYS A 119 -5.01 7.91 -6.76
CA LYS A 119 -6.08 8.60 -7.52
C LYS A 119 -7.44 7.94 -7.40
N TYR A 120 -7.46 6.63 -7.12
CA TYR A 120 -8.68 5.84 -6.94
C TYR A 120 -9.18 5.83 -5.49
N ASP A 121 -8.47 6.48 -4.57
CA ASP A 121 -8.92 6.62 -3.19
C ASP A 121 -10.08 7.61 -3.10
N ARG A 122 -11.09 7.25 -2.31
CA ARG A 122 -12.23 8.11 -2.02
C ARG A 122 -11.91 9.14 -0.95
N ALA A 123 -10.94 8.85 -0.06
CA ALA A 123 -10.48 9.78 0.95
C ALA A 123 -9.59 10.84 0.32
N ARG A 124 -9.66 12.08 0.83
CA ARG A 124 -8.68 13.09 0.46
C ARG A 124 -7.31 12.69 1.00
N VAL A 125 -6.30 12.66 0.12
CA VAL A 125 -4.90 12.38 0.49
C VAL A 125 -4.04 13.59 0.14
N GLN A 126 -3.13 13.96 1.04
CA GLN A 126 -2.04 14.89 0.75
C GLN A 126 -0.73 14.14 0.90
N LEU A 127 0.11 14.19 -0.14
CA LEU A 127 1.40 13.54 -0.17
C LEU A 127 2.51 14.58 -0.05
N GLY A 128 3.50 14.30 0.80
CA GLY A 128 4.79 14.97 0.80
C GLY A 128 5.72 14.40 -0.28
N LYS A 129 6.98 14.84 -0.24
CA LYS A 129 8.08 14.24 -0.99
C LYS A 129 8.88 13.32 -0.07
N ILE A 130 9.71 12.46 -0.66
CA ILE A 130 10.74 11.75 0.08
C ILE A 130 11.68 12.80 0.69
N SER A 131 11.81 12.77 2.01
CA SER A 131 12.61 13.71 2.78
C SER A 131 14.10 13.39 2.65
N ARG A 132 14.95 14.28 3.20
CA ARG A 132 16.40 14.03 3.31
C ARG A 132 16.75 12.81 4.17
N PHE A 133 15.80 12.29 4.94
CA PHE A 133 15.97 11.13 5.81
C PHE A 133 15.38 9.84 5.19
N GLY A 134 15.04 9.84 3.90
CA GLY A 134 14.46 8.67 3.22
C GLY A 134 12.94 8.48 3.46
N LEU A 135 12.37 9.19 4.44
CA LEU A 135 10.96 9.06 4.80
C LEU A 135 10.04 9.88 3.90
N MET A 136 8.89 9.30 3.54
CA MET A 136 7.79 9.99 2.86
C MET A 136 6.58 10.10 3.79
N GLU A 137 6.08 11.33 3.96
CA GLU A 137 4.90 11.61 4.79
C GLU A 137 3.65 11.79 3.93
N LEU A 138 2.52 11.26 4.39
CA LEU A 138 1.21 11.56 3.79
C LEU A 138 0.13 11.67 4.87
N SER A 139 -0.88 12.48 4.59
CA SER A 139 -2.11 12.56 5.40
C SER A 139 -3.30 12.04 4.61
N ARG A 140 -4.08 11.15 5.21
CA ARG A 140 -5.30 10.59 4.62
C ARG A 140 -6.50 10.88 5.51
N GLN A 141 -7.55 11.46 4.93
CA GLN A 141 -8.80 11.76 5.64
C GLN A 141 -9.45 10.47 6.16
N ARG A 142 -9.85 10.45 7.45
CA ARG A 142 -10.67 9.37 8.01
C ARG A 142 -12.10 9.46 7.46
N LEU A 143 -12.58 8.37 6.87
CA LEU A 143 -13.94 8.32 6.28
C LEU A 143 -15.02 7.92 7.28
N ARG A 144 -14.62 7.31 8.40
CA ARG A 144 -15.49 6.96 9.53
C ARG A 144 -14.99 7.65 10.79
N PRO A 145 -15.87 8.04 11.72
CA PRO A 145 -15.46 8.44 13.07
C PRO A 145 -14.64 7.31 13.70
N ALA A 146 -13.57 7.67 14.40
CA ALA A 146 -12.73 6.73 15.14
C ALA A 146 -13.47 6.14 16.34
#